data_AF-A0A7S1SWY5-F1
#
_entry.id   AF-A0A7S1SWY5-F1
#
_cell.length_a   1.000
_cell.length_b   1.000
_cell.length_c   1.000
_cell.angle_alpha   90.00
_cell.angle_beta   90.00
_cell.angle_gamma   90.00
#
_symmetry.space_group_name_H-M   'P 1'
#
loop_
_entity.id
_entity.type
_entity.pdbx_description
1 polymer ?
#
loop_
_entity_poly.entity_id
_entity_poly.type
_entity_poly.pdbx_seq_one_letter_code
_entity_poly.pdbx_strand_id
1 'polypeptide(L)'
;GGAVADCDPYSNTPGAQPWWKGAQWKIMSRDFAEYALDSPEGKAWIQFFKTGFIQNGCTDETWAQTIMMNSEFHKRNFLPTVSVYDMWHVQGVVVCSYTDHRPGIWPGMSPCYLSLWEYDDIVSTPLAFARKFRFNDPVIERIREDIIF
;
A
#
# COMPACT_ATOMS: atom_id res chain seq x y z
N GLY A 1 7.87 -21.54 -5.22
CA GLY A 1 9.01 -20.76 -4.72
C GLY A 1 8.44 -19.56 -3.99
N GLY A 2 8.64 -19.47 -2.68
CA GLY A 2 8.12 -18.38 -1.87
C GLY A 2 8.87 -17.09 -2.17
N ALA A 3 8.15 -15.99 -2.34
CA ALA A 3 8.73 -14.66 -2.44
C ALA A 3 9.43 -14.33 -1.12
N VAL A 4 10.75 -14.22 -1.17
CA VAL A 4 11.56 -13.73 -0.06
C VAL A 4 11.31 -12.23 0.00
N ALA A 5 10.83 -11.74 1.14
CA ALA A 5 10.82 -10.31 1.42
C ALA A 5 12.28 -9.82 1.34
N ASP A 6 12.59 -8.99 0.35
CA ASP A 6 13.90 -8.36 0.21
C ASP A 6 14.09 -7.37 1.38
N CYS A 7 14.59 -7.89 2.49
CA CYS A 7 15.03 -7.12 3.64
C CYS A 7 16.42 -6.58 3.34
N ASP A 8 16.50 -5.41 2.69
CA ASP A 8 17.78 -4.70 2.52
C ASP A 8 18.30 -4.24 3.90
N PRO A 9 19.50 -4.67 4.35
CA PRO A 9 20.06 -4.30 5.64
C PRO A 9 20.64 -2.88 5.61
N TYR A 10 19.80 -1.86 5.40
CA TYR A 10 20.17 -0.49 5.74
C TYR A 10 20.17 -0.35 7.27
N SER A 11 21.38 -0.45 7.85
CA SER A 11 21.71 -0.53 9.28
C SER A 11 21.34 0.68 10.17
N ASN A 12 20.39 1.52 9.74
CA ASN A 12 19.95 2.72 10.45
C ASN A 12 18.45 2.73 10.82
N THR A 13 17.73 1.62 10.64
CA THR A 13 16.35 1.52 11.13
C THR A 13 16.30 1.57 12.65
N PRO A 14 15.22 2.11 13.26
CA PRO A 14 15.02 2.06 14.70
C PRO A 14 15.20 0.63 15.23
N GLY A 15 16.16 0.45 16.15
CA GLY A 15 16.43 -0.84 16.78
C GLY A 15 16.89 -1.95 15.82
N ALA A 16 17.45 -1.59 14.65
CA ALA A 16 17.87 -2.54 13.61
C ALA A 16 16.74 -3.48 13.14
N GLN A 17 15.50 -3.02 13.25
CA GLN A 17 14.32 -3.77 12.84
C GLN A 17 14.17 -3.78 11.31
N PRO A 18 13.56 -4.83 10.72
CA PRO A 18 13.34 -4.89 9.28
C PRO A 18 12.40 -3.78 8.80
N TRP A 19 12.62 -3.35 7.56
CA TRP A 19 11.76 -2.41 6.86
C TRP A 19 10.77 -3.17 5.99
N TRP A 20 9.50 -2.73 5.96
CA TRP A 20 8.42 -3.42 5.25
C TRP A 20 7.78 -2.52 4.20
N LYS A 21 7.57 -3.08 3.01
CA LYS A 21 6.91 -2.42 1.87
C LYS A 21 5.56 -3.08 1.57
N GLY A 22 4.59 -2.28 1.14
CA GLY A 22 3.31 -2.75 0.62
C GLY A 22 2.64 -1.67 -0.22
N ALA A 23 1.30 -1.69 -0.33
CA ALA A 23 0.63 -0.64 -1.09
C ALA A 23 0.46 0.65 -0.29
N GLN A 24 0.40 1.78 -0.99
CA GLN A 24 0.14 3.08 -0.39
C GLN A 24 -1.26 3.16 0.22
N TRP A 25 -2.28 2.59 -0.43
CA TRP A 25 -3.68 2.68 -0.07
C TRP A 25 -4.06 1.71 1.05
N LYS A 26 -4.60 2.25 2.14
CA LYS A 26 -4.80 1.53 3.39
C LYS A 26 -6.06 2.00 4.11
N ILE A 27 -6.71 1.09 4.83
CA ILE A 27 -7.61 1.45 5.92
C ILE A 27 -6.87 1.19 7.22
N MET A 28 -6.86 2.18 8.11
CA MET A 28 -6.20 2.10 9.41
C MET A 28 -7.22 2.32 10.52
N SER A 29 -7.14 1.54 11.59
CA SER A 29 -7.92 1.83 12.80
C SER A 29 -7.43 3.10 13.48
N ARG A 30 -8.32 3.74 14.25
CA ARG A 30 -7.98 4.91 15.07
C ARG A 30 -6.86 4.59 16.06
N ASP A 31 -6.96 3.48 16.77
CA ASP A 31 -5.99 3.06 17.78
C ASP A 31 -4.58 2.88 17.20
N PHE A 32 -4.48 2.36 15.98
CA PHE A 32 -3.19 2.26 15.30
C PHE A 32 -2.66 3.59 14.83
N ALA A 33 -3.53 4.47 14.31
CA ALA A 33 -3.10 5.81 13.95
C ALA A 33 -2.55 6.56 15.19
N GLU A 34 -3.24 6.47 16.32
CA GLU A 34 -2.78 7.05 17.60
C GLU A 34 -1.46 6.40 18.04
N TYR A 35 -1.36 5.06 18.01
CA TYR A 35 -0.12 4.37 18.32
C TYR A 35 1.06 4.83 17.45
N ALA A 36 0.86 4.84 16.14
CA ALA A 36 1.90 5.16 15.16
C ALA A 36 2.39 6.62 15.29
N LEU A 37 1.51 7.53 15.71
CA LEU A 37 1.83 8.95 15.88
C LEU A 37 2.40 9.27 17.27
N ASP A 38 1.87 8.66 18.33
CA ASP A 38 2.12 9.11 19.70
C ASP A 38 3.08 8.23 20.50
N SER A 39 3.20 6.94 20.15
CA SER A 39 4.08 6.03 20.87
C SER A 39 5.57 6.39 20.65
N PRO A 40 6.45 6.10 21.62
CA PRO A 40 7.90 6.27 21.43
C PRO A 40 8.43 5.51 20.21
N GLU A 41 7.92 4.30 19.95
CA GLU A 41 8.30 3.48 18.79
C GLU A 41 7.84 4.14 17.48
N GLY A 42 6.56 4.53 17.39
CA GLY A 42 5.99 5.19 16.22
C GLY A 42 6.72 6.49 15.87
N LYS A 43 7.06 7.30 16.88
CA LYS A 43 7.88 8.51 16.72
C LYS A 43 9.29 8.22 16.21
N ALA A 44 9.94 7.16 16.68
CA ALA A 44 11.26 6.75 16.19
C ALA A 44 11.21 6.38 14.70
N TRP A 45 10.19 5.63 14.27
CA TRP A 45 9.96 5.32 12.86
C TRP A 45 9.63 6.56 12.02
N ILE A 46 8.74 7.43 12.48
CA ILE A 46 8.45 8.70 11.79
C ILE A 46 9.73 9.50 11.59
N GLN A 47 10.60 9.57 12.60
CA GLN A 47 11.86 10.27 12.48
C GLN A 47 12.78 9.61 11.46
N PHE A 48 12.92 8.28 11.49
CA PHE A 48 13.68 7.52 10.50
C PHE A 48 13.18 7.79 9.07
N PHE A 49 11.87 7.77 8.83
CA PHE A 49 11.31 8.08 7.51
C PHE A 49 11.50 9.55 7.12
N LYS A 50 11.41 10.49 8.05
CA LYS A 50 11.74 11.90 7.78
C LYS A 50 13.21 12.09 7.41
N THR A 51 14.14 11.41 8.07
CA THR A 51 15.58 11.63 7.83
C THR A 51 16.12 10.79 6.67
N GLY A 52 15.64 9.55 6.52
CA GLY A 52 16.14 8.58 5.54
C GLY A 52 15.36 8.54 4.23
N PHE A 53 14.09 8.98 4.22
CA PHE A 53 13.19 8.83 3.07
C PHE A 53 12.70 10.13 2.42
N ILE A 54 13.06 11.32 2.93
CA ILE A 54 12.91 12.56 2.13
C ILE A 54 13.65 12.47 0.78
N GLN A 55 14.62 11.55 0.67
CA GLN A 55 15.40 11.29 -0.55
C GLN A 55 14.96 10.04 -1.35
N ASN A 56 14.11 9.16 -0.80
CA ASN A 56 13.69 7.92 -1.45
C ASN A 56 12.17 7.92 -1.70
N GLY A 57 11.78 7.70 -2.95
CA GLY A 57 10.37 7.57 -3.33
C GLY A 57 9.68 6.43 -2.56
N CYS A 58 8.37 6.56 -2.35
CA CYS A 58 7.49 5.55 -1.76
C CYS A 58 7.52 5.40 -0.22
N THR A 59 7.76 6.47 0.55
CA THR A 59 7.61 6.47 2.03
C THR A 59 6.20 6.06 2.47
N ASP A 60 5.20 6.49 1.72
CA ASP A 60 3.79 6.19 1.86
C ASP A 60 3.44 4.72 1.64
N GLU A 61 4.20 4.00 0.81
CA GLU A 61 4.10 2.55 0.61
C GLU A 61 4.70 1.73 1.76
N THR A 62 5.42 2.35 2.70
CA THR A 62 6.25 1.60 3.64
C THR A 62 6.08 1.96 5.12
N TRP A 63 5.78 3.22 5.44
CA TRP A 63 5.73 3.72 6.82
C TRP A 63 4.79 2.92 7.72
N ALA A 64 3.51 2.79 7.32
CA ALA A 64 2.51 2.15 8.14
C ALA A 64 2.75 0.63 8.28
N GLN A 65 3.18 -0.05 7.21
CA GLN A 65 3.49 -1.48 7.25
C GLN A 65 4.67 -1.75 8.17
N THR A 66 5.69 -0.90 8.09
CA THR A 66 6.89 -1.06 8.91
C THR A 66 6.59 -0.90 10.40
N ILE A 67 5.82 0.13 10.78
CA ILE A 67 5.40 0.28 12.17
C ILE A 67 4.53 -0.89 12.59
N MET A 68 3.53 -1.26 11.78
CA MET A 68 2.65 -2.38 12.11
C MET A 68 3.46 -3.66 12.38
N MET A 69 4.27 -4.12 11.41
CA MET A 69 4.97 -5.40 11.50
C MET A 69 6.01 -5.48 12.64
N ASN A 70 6.59 -4.34 13.03
CA ASN A 70 7.58 -4.31 14.10
C ASN A 70 6.97 -4.01 15.48
N SER A 71 5.77 -3.43 15.53
CA SER A 71 5.16 -2.98 16.78
C SER A 71 4.65 -4.10 17.67
N GLU A 72 4.75 -3.88 18.98
CA GLU A 72 4.01 -4.68 19.98
C GLU A 72 2.49 -4.52 19.84
N PHE A 73 2.02 -3.42 19.21
CA PHE A 73 0.62 -3.19 18.90
C PHE A 73 0.05 -4.27 17.98
N HIS A 74 0.78 -4.64 16.92
CA HIS A 74 0.36 -5.70 16.00
C HIS A 74 0.36 -7.09 16.65
N LYS A 75 1.36 -7.39 17.49
CA LYS A 75 1.45 -8.69 18.19
C LYS A 75 0.28 -8.93 19.15
N ARG A 76 -0.39 -7.87 19.61
CA ARG A 76 -1.51 -7.92 20.57
C ARG A 76 -2.88 -7.81 19.91
N ASN A 77 -2.97 -7.33 18.67
CA ASN A 77 -4.24 -7.11 17.97
C ASN A 77 -4.43 -8.13 16.84
N PHE A 78 -5.44 -8.98 17.00
CA PHE A 78 -5.73 -10.11 16.10
C PHE A 78 -6.48 -9.72 14.80
N LEU A 79 -7.00 -8.50 14.73
CA LEU A 79 -7.68 -7.97 13.54
C LEU A 79 -6.69 -7.22 12.64
N PRO A 80 -6.83 -7.30 11.31
CA PRO A 80 -5.99 -6.54 10.38
C PRO A 80 -6.20 -5.05 10.65
N THR A 81 -5.25 -4.51 11.41
CA THR A 81 -5.24 -3.13 11.91
C THR A 81 -4.92 -2.15 10.78
N VAL A 82 -4.23 -2.66 9.76
CA VAL A 82 -4.03 -2.05 8.47
C VAL A 82 -4.50 -3.05 7.43
N SER A 83 -5.58 -2.73 6.72
CA SER A 83 -5.97 -3.48 5.53
C SER A 83 -5.42 -2.74 4.31
N VAL A 84 -4.53 -3.41 3.59
CA VAL A 84 -3.91 -2.89 2.36
C VAL A 84 -4.89 -3.13 1.22
N TYR A 85 -5.45 -2.06 0.66
CA TYR A 85 -6.40 -2.14 -0.45
C TYR A 85 -5.68 -1.72 -1.71
N ASP A 86 -5.08 -2.69 -2.38
CA ASP A 86 -4.71 -2.49 -3.76
C ASP A 86 -5.19 -3.71 -4.55
N MET A 87 -6.16 -3.48 -5.44
CA MET A 87 -6.58 -4.49 -6.42
C MET A 87 -5.42 -4.96 -7.32
N TRP A 88 -4.23 -4.32 -7.22
CA TRP A 88 -2.95 -4.87 -7.69
C TRP A 88 -2.75 -6.36 -7.42
N HIS A 89 -3.16 -6.84 -6.24
CA HIS A 89 -2.72 -8.15 -5.75
C HIS A 89 -3.78 -9.26 -5.79
N VAL A 90 -5.04 -8.96 -6.14
CA VAL A 90 -6.10 -9.96 -5.94
C VAL A 90 -6.18 -10.99 -7.07
N GLN A 91 -5.77 -10.69 -8.31
CA GLN A 91 -6.02 -11.63 -9.42
C GLN A 91 -5.15 -11.49 -10.68
N GLY A 92 -3.96 -10.89 -10.59
CA GLY A 92 -3.08 -10.75 -11.76
C GLY A 92 -3.45 -9.57 -12.68
N VAL A 93 -3.98 -8.50 -12.09
CA VAL A 93 -4.30 -7.25 -12.80
C VAL A 93 -3.03 -6.66 -13.43
N VAL A 94 -3.15 -6.38 -14.73
CA VAL A 94 -2.08 -5.94 -15.62
C VAL A 94 -1.32 -4.73 -15.05
N VAL A 95 0.00 -4.83 -15.03
CA VAL A 95 0.90 -3.72 -14.70
C VAL A 95 1.11 -2.89 -15.95
N CYS A 96 0.73 -1.61 -15.90
CA CYS A 96 1.06 -0.65 -16.94
C CYS A 96 2.40 -0.01 -16.55
N SER A 97 3.49 -0.51 -17.14
CA SER A 97 4.81 0.10 -17.01
C SER A 97 4.79 1.46 -17.72
N TYR A 98 5.25 2.50 -17.03
CA TYR A 98 5.67 3.73 -17.70
C TYR A 98 7.19 3.76 -17.66
N THR A 99 7.82 3.47 -18.79
CA THR A 99 9.24 3.73 -18.98
C THR A 99 9.43 5.22 -19.19
N ASP A 100 9.54 5.97 -18.09
CA ASP A 100 10.03 7.33 -18.15
C ASP A 100 11.55 7.29 -18.33
N HIS A 101 12.03 7.47 -19.57
CA HIS A 101 13.44 7.40 -19.94
C HIS A 101 14.25 8.65 -19.53
N ARG A 102 13.72 9.50 -18.63
CA ARG A 102 14.46 10.67 -18.14
C ARG A 102 15.57 10.24 -17.17
N PRO A 103 16.80 10.75 -17.32
CA PRO A 103 17.90 10.46 -16.40
C PRO A 103 17.52 10.79 -14.96
N GLY A 104 17.67 9.82 -14.05
CA GLY A 104 17.38 9.99 -12.61
C GLY A 104 15.97 9.60 -12.17
N ILE A 105 15.08 9.17 -13.07
CA ILE A 105 13.78 8.60 -12.71
C ILE A 105 13.90 7.08 -12.71
N TRP A 106 13.70 6.45 -11.55
CA TRP A 106 13.56 5.01 -11.47
C TRP A 106 12.30 4.57 -12.23
N PRO A 107 12.37 3.55 -13.10
CA PRO A 107 11.20 3.06 -13.82
C PRO A 107 10.13 2.62 -12.82
N GLY A 108 9.02 3.35 -12.80
CA GLY A 108 7.90 3.11 -11.91
C GLY A 108 6.86 2.22 -12.55
N MET A 109 6.25 1.34 -11.75
CA MET A 109 5.07 0.57 -12.15
C MET A 109 3.82 1.27 -11.65
N SER A 110 2.80 1.41 -12.51
CA SER A 110 1.49 1.93 -12.13
C SER A 110 0.43 0.86 -12.43
N PRO A 111 -0.63 0.72 -11.60
CA PRO A 111 -1.77 -0.12 -11.94
C PRO A 111 -2.33 0.28 -13.32
N CYS A 112 -2.83 -0.66 -14.13
CA CYS A 112 -3.57 -0.32 -15.34
C CYS A 112 -4.94 0.30 -15.04
N TYR A 113 -5.55 0.90 -16.06
CA TYR A 113 -6.93 1.37 -15.96
C TYR A 113 -7.88 0.17 -16.05
N LEU A 114 -8.79 0.06 -15.09
CA LEU A 114 -9.89 -0.89 -15.09
C LEU A 114 -10.99 -0.43 -16.04
N SER A 115 -11.67 -1.39 -16.63
CA SER A 115 -12.74 -1.20 -17.62
C SER A 115 -13.84 -2.26 -17.43
N LEU A 116 -14.83 -2.27 -18.33
CA LEU A 116 -15.91 -3.28 -18.32
C LEU A 116 -15.38 -4.72 -18.43
N TRP A 117 -14.18 -4.93 -18.99
CA TRP A 117 -13.57 -6.25 -19.09
C TRP A 117 -13.21 -6.84 -17.73
N GLU A 118 -12.83 -5.99 -16.77
CA GLU A 118 -12.47 -6.39 -15.42
C GLU A 118 -13.65 -6.30 -14.44
N TYR A 119 -14.88 -6.06 -14.93
CA TYR A 119 -16.03 -5.80 -14.06
C TYR A 119 -16.35 -6.97 -13.11
N ASP A 120 -16.41 -8.19 -13.63
CA ASP A 120 -16.71 -9.38 -12.82
C ASP A 120 -15.64 -9.63 -11.74
N ASP A 121 -14.38 -9.31 -12.03
CA ASP A 121 -13.28 -9.38 -11.07
C ASP A 121 -13.41 -8.30 -9.98
N ILE A 122 -13.86 -7.09 -10.35
CA ILE A 122 -14.11 -5.99 -9.42
C ILE A 122 -15.24 -6.33 -8.44
N VAL A 123 -16.33 -6.95 -8.89
CA VAL A 123 -17.48 -7.22 -8.02
C VAL A 123 -17.36 -8.52 -7.22
N SER A 124 -16.50 -9.45 -7.66
CA SER A 124 -16.27 -10.72 -6.95
C SER A 124 -15.23 -10.62 -5.84
N THR A 125 -14.43 -9.54 -5.79
CA THR A 125 -13.44 -9.35 -4.73
C THR A 125 -14.08 -8.92 -3.41
N PRO A 126 -13.58 -9.39 -2.25
CA PRO A 126 -14.05 -8.91 -0.94
C PRO A 126 -13.55 -7.49 -0.61
N LEU A 127 -12.82 -6.84 -1.52
CA LEU A 127 -12.29 -5.50 -1.31
C LEU A 127 -13.37 -4.43 -1.49
N ALA A 128 -13.41 -3.47 -0.56
CA ALA A 128 -14.36 -2.36 -0.61
C ALA A 128 -14.03 -1.28 -1.66
N PHE A 129 -12.80 -1.25 -2.17
CA PHE A 129 -12.31 -0.21 -3.07
C PHE A 129 -11.44 -0.77 -4.20
N ALA A 130 -11.52 -0.12 -5.36
CA ALA A 130 -10.80 -0.44 -6.58
C ALA A 130 -10.13 0.82 -7.19
N ARG A 131 -9.02 0.64 -7.89
CA ARG A 131 -8.35 1.68 -8.70
C ARG A 131 -7.56 1.05 -9.84
N LYS A 132 -7.25 1.75 -10.94
CA LYS A 132 -7.62 3.14 -11.30
C LYS A 132 -8.62 3.12 -12.45
N PHE A 133 -9.50 4.12 -12.53
CA PHE A 133 -10.50 4.23 -13.60
C PHE A 133 -10.19 5.43 -14.49
N ARG A 134 -10.51 5.35 -15.79
CA ARG A 134 -10.49 6.53 -16.65
C ARG A 134 -11.69 7.40 -16.34
N PHE A 135 -11.55 8.71 -16.54
CA PHE A 135 -12.70 9.60 -16.45
C PHE A 135 -13.75 9.18 -17.49
N ASN A 136 -15.03 9.09 -17.07
CA ASN A 136 -16.15 8.63 -17.88
C ASN A 136 -15.99 7.21 -18.46
N ASP A 137 -15.23 6.32 -17.81
CA ASP A 137 -15.19 4.92 -18.22
C ASP A 137 -16.57 4.25 -17.98
N PRO A 138 -17.16 3.52 -18.95
CA PRO A 138 -18.44 2.85 -18.77
C PRO A 138 -18.52 1.91 -17.56
N VAL A 139 -17.38 1.36 -17.11
CA VAL A 139 -17.35 0.54 -15.90
C VAL A 139 -17.79 1.30 -14.65
N ILE A 140 -17.57 2.63 -14.59
CA ILE A 140 -17.96 3.46 -13.45
C ILE A 140 -19.49 3.51 -13.33
N GLU A 141 -20.19 3.73 -14.45
CA GLU A 141 -21.66 3.74 -14.45
C GLU A 141 -22.20 2.34 -14.14
N ARG A 142 -21.57 1.28 -14.66
CA ARG A 142 -21.97 -0.09 -14.34
C ARG A 142 -21.81 -0.41 -12.85
N ILE A 143 -20.70 -0.03 -12.21
CA ILE A 143 -20.49 -0.18 -10.76
C ILE A 143 -21.55 0.64 -10.00
N ARG A 144 -21.85 1.86 -10.46
CA ARG A 144 -22.82 2.74 -9.83
C ARG A 144 -24.22 2.14 -9.83
N GLU A 145 -24.64 1.57 -10.96
CA GLU A 145 -25.93 0.90 -11.09
C GLU A 145 -26.08 -0.23 -10.07
N ASP A 146 -25.06 -1.09 -9.93
CA ASP A 146 -25.12 -2.27 -9.06
C ASP A 146 -24.93 -1.96 -7.55
N ILE A 147 -24.41 -0.78 -7.18
CA ILE A 147 -24.28 -0.36 -5.77
C ILE A 147 -25.51 0.43 -5.30
N ILE A 148 -26.09 1.27 -6.17
CA ILE A 148 -27.16 2.20 -5.79
C ILE A 148 -28.55 1.56 -5.91
N PHE A 149 -28.74 0.61 -6.83
CA PHE A 149 -30.03 -0.02 -7.12
C PHE A 149 -30.01 -1.51 -6.79
#